data_AF-A0A938J9N5-F1
#
_entry.id   AF-A0A938J9N5-F1
#
_cell.length_a   1.000
_cell.length_b   1.000
_cell.length_c   1.000
_cell.angle_alpha   90.00
_cell.angle_beta   90.00
_cell.angle_gamma   90.00
#
_symmetry.space_group_name_H-M   'P 1'
#
loop_
_entity.id
_entity.type
_entity.pdbx_description
1 polymer ?
#
loop_
_entity_poly.entity_id
_entity_poly.type
_entity_poly.pdbx_seq_one_letter_code
_entity_poly.pdbx_strand_id
1 'polypeptide(L)'
;GGLDALSAAAEAGVDEVVIEQRKPAKTLLPADEAERLAEPLVLFEGSVAEVVGRFPKTTNVAAAVALAGIGFERTRARVVADPALQANAAILHVRGAAGTLTLRLENIPSANPRTSAIVASSVLATIRRLRAPLVVPG
;
A
#
# COMPACT_ATOMS: atom_id res chain seq x y z
N GLY A 1 -13.38 -13.72 -3.43
CA GLY A 1 -13.87 -12.76 -2.42
C GLY A 1 -13.66 -11.33 -2.88
N GLY A 2 -12.65 -10.62 -2.35
CA GLY A 2 -12.05 -9.46 -3.04
C GLY A 2 -10.85 -9.84 -3.94
N LEU A 3 -10.45 -11.11 -3.85
CA LEU A 3 -9.22 -11.72 -4.40
C LEU A 3 -9.28 -12.07 -5.89
N ASP A 4 -10.42 -11.91 -6.58
CA ASP A 4 -10.58 -12.29 -7.99
C ASP A 4 -10.55 -11.05 -8.93
N ALA A 5 -10.88 -9.88 -8.37
CA ALA A 5 -11.10 -8.64 -9.14
C ALA A 5 -9.80 -7.95 -9.59
N LEU A 6 -8.70 -8.08 -8.83
CA LEU A 6 -7.44 -7.40 -9.16
C LEU A 6 -6.65 -8.08 -10.29
N SER A 7 -6.73 -9.41 -10.37
CA SER A 7 -6.18 -10.19 -11.48
C SER A 7 -6.92 -9.91 -12.76
N ALA A 8 -8.25 -10.00 -12.71
CA ALA A 8 -9.10 -9.74 -13.85
C ALA A 8 -8.91 -8.30 -14.33
N ALA A 9 -8.77 -7.33 -13.43
CA ALA A 9 -8.41 -5.96 -13.79
C ALA A 9 -7.01 -5.86 -14.41
N ALA A 10 -5.99 -6.55 -13.89
CA ALA A 10 -4.63 -6.52 -14.43
C ALA A 10 -4.50 -7.15 -15.81
N GLU A 11 -5.21 -8.26 -16.08
CA GLU A 11 -5.27 -8.89 -17.40
C GLU A 11 -6.17 -8.13 -18.38
N ALA A 12 -7.25 -7.49 -17.90
CA ALA A 12 -8.11 -6.62 -18.70
C ALA A 12 -7.52 -5.20 -18.93
N GLY A 13 -6.41 -4.88 -18.27
CA GLY A 13 -5.80 -3.54 -18.24
C GLY A 13 -6.08 -2.79 -16.94
N VAL A 14 -5.01 -2.52 -16.18
CA VAL A 14 -5.02 -1.63 -15.00
C VAL A 14 -4.63 -0.22 -15.42
N ASP A 15 -5.53 0.72 -15.16
CA ASP A 15 -5.32 2.14 -15.41
C ASP A 15 -4.49 2.78 -14.29
N GLU A 16 -4.71 2.34 -13.05
CA GLU A 16 -4.19 3.02 -11.87
C GLU A 16 -3.96 2.08 -10.68
N VAL A 17 -2.81 2.22 -10.05
CA VAL A 17 -2.45 1.57 -8.78
C VAL A 17 -1.93 2.64 -7.83
N VAL A 18 -2.58 2.78 -6.67
CA VAL A 18 -2.19 3.71 -5.60
C VAL A 18 -2.00 2.94 -4.31
N ILE A 19 -0.84 3.09 -3.66
CA ILE A 19 -0.59 2.56 -2.31
C ILE A 19 -0.49 3.71 -1.32
N GLU A 20 -1.46 3.82 -0.42
CA GLU A 20 -1.41 4.75 0.70
C GLU A 20 -0.78 4.08 1.90
N GLN A 21 0.26 4.69 2.45
CA GLN A 21 0.88 4.31 3.71
C GLN A 21 0.51 5.33 4.76
N ARG A 22 -0.45 4.97 5.61
CA ARG A 22 -0.90 5.81 6.72
C ARG A 22 -0.21 5.40 8.00
N LYS A 23 0.16 6.37 8.82
CA LYS A 23 0.75 6.15 10.13
C LYS A 23 0.14 7.09 11.16
N PRO A 24 0.17 6.73 12.46
CA PRO A 24 -0.17 7.66 13.52
C PRO A 24 0.61 8.96 13.36
N ALA A 25 -0.07 10.11 13.43
CA ALA A 25 0.54 11.43 13.20
C ALA A 25 1.85 11.64 13.97
N LYS A 26 1.89 11.23 15.24
CA LYS A 26 3.08 11.23 16.13
C LYS A 26 4.31 10.48 15.61
N THR A 27 4.15 9.63 14.59
CA THR A 27 5.24 8.85 13.98
C THR A 27 5.96 9.63 12.89
N LEU A 28 5.26 10.57 12.25
CA LEU A 28 5.72 11.27 11.06
C LEU A 28 5.89 12.77 11.26
N LEU A 29 5.22 13.34 12.26
CA LEU A 29 5.23 14.76 12.59
C LEU A 29 5.89 15.02 13.96
N PRO A 30 6.44 16.23 14.19
CA PRO A 30 6.75 16.73 15.52
C PRO A 30 5.55 16.65 16.46
N ALA A 31 5.79 16.51 17.76
CA ALA A 31 4.72 16.26 18.74
C ALA A 31 3.65 17.37 18.74
N ASP A 32 4.07 18.63 18.68
CA ASP A 32 3.19 19.78 18.72
C ASP A 32 2.35 19.91 17.43
N GLU A 33 2.92 19.58 16.27
CA GLU A 33 2.19 19.50 15.00
C GLU A 33 1.22 18.32 14.97
N ALA A 34 1.64 17.16 15.48
CA ALA A 34 0.81 15.95 15.54
C ALA A 34 -0.42 16.15 16.43
N GLU A 35 -0.27 16.84 17.56
CA GLU A 35 -1.38 17.15 18.49
C GLU A 35 -2.40 18.13 17.91
N ARG A 36 -1.96 19.05 17.03
CA ARG A 36 -2.83 20.03 16.38
C ARG A 36 -3.49 19.52 15.10
N LEU A 37 -3.09 18.35 14.60
CA LEU A 37 -3.59 17.81 13.35
C LEU A 37 -5.03 17.30 13.52
N ALA A 38 -5.99 17.96 12.86
CA ALA A 38 -7.41 17.61 12.95
C ALA A 38 -7.85 16.55 11.93
N GLU A 39 -7.15 16.45 10.80
CA GLU A 39 -7.50 15.56 9.69
C GLU A 39 -6.26 14.90 9.07
N PRO A 40 -6.40 13.78 8.34
CA PRO A 40 -5.25 13.13 7.72
C PRO A 40 -4.49 14.05 6.76
N LEU A 41 -3.17 14.14 6.94
CA LEU A 41 -2.27 14.97 6.15
C LEU A 41 -1.40 14.12 5.22
N VAL A 42 -1.50 14.37 3.92
CA VAL A 42 -0.60 13.77 2.93
C VAL A 42 0.74 14.51 2.97
N LEU A 43 1.77 13.85 3.50
CA LEU A 43 3.12 14.41 3.58
C LEU A 43 3.89 14.27 2.27
N PHE A 44 3.54 13.27 1.49
CA PHE A 44 4.12 13.04 0.18
C PHE A 44 3.17 12.26 -0.73
N GLU A 45 3.14 12.63 -2.00
CA GLU A 45 2.49 11.91 -3.08
C GLU A 45 3.38 11.94 -4.32
N GLY A 46 3.60 10.78 -4.93
CA GLY A 46 4.44 10.63 -6.12
C GLY A 46 4.50 9.18 -6.60
N SER A 47 5.45 8.87 -7.49
CA SER A 47 5.69 7.48 -7.90
C SER A 47 6.33 6.68 -6.77
N VAL A 48 6.20 5.35 -6.81
CA VAL A 48 6.91 4.49 -5.85
C VAL A 48 8.42 4.70 -5.95
N ALA A 49 8.97 4.98 -7.14
CA ALA A 49 10.38 5.29 -7.30
C ALA A 49 10.81 6.51 -6.46
N GLU A 50 10.01 7.58 -6.47
CA GLU A 50 10.25 8.78 -5.66
C GLU A 50 10.11 8.50 -4.15
N VAL A 51 9.10 7.73 -3.75
CA VAL A 51 8.90 7.37 -2.33
C VAL A 51 10.06 6.52 -1.81
N VAL A 52 10.56 5.58 -2.61
CA VAL A 52 11.69 4.72 -2.23
C VAL A 52 12.94 5.54 -1.93
N GLY A 53 13.22 6.57 -2.73
CA GLY A 53 14.35 7.47 -2.49
C GLY A 53 14.21 8.33 -1.23
N ARG A 54 12.99 8.78 -0.91
CA ARG A 54 12.74 9.74 0.20
C ARG A 54 12.44 9.07 1.55
N PHE A 55 11.85 7.87 1.53
CA PHE A 55 11.37 7.19 2.73
C PHE A 55 11.84 5.72 2.82
N PRO A 56 13.17 5.47 2.88
CA PRO A 56 13.74 4.13 2.76
C PRO A 56 13.31 3.15 3.88
N LYS A 57 12.85 3.66 5.03
CA LYS A 57 12.39 2.82 6.16
C LYS A 57 10.96 2.30 6.00
N THR A 58 10.19 2.79 5.02
CA THR A 58 8.74 2.49 4.87
C THR A 58 8.37 1.85 3.54
N THR A 59 9.33 1.58 2.68
CA THR A 59 9.07 1.34 1.27
C THR A 59 8.92 -0.12 0.86
N ASN A 60 9.14 -1.08 1.76
CA ASN A 60 9.01 -2.51 1.41
C ASN A 60 7.64 -2.88 0.84
N VAL A 61 6.55 -2.31 1.38
CA VAL A 61 5.18 -2.54 0.87
C VAL A 61 4.97 -1.85 -0.48
N ALA A 62 5.43 -0.61 -0.63
CA ALA A 62 5.28 0.13 -1.88
C ALA A 62 6.08 -0.50 -3.03
N ALA A 63 7.33 -0.89 -2.76
CA ALA A 63 8.19 -1.62 -3.70
C ALA A 63 7.59 -2.98 -4.08
N ALA A 64 7.01 -3.70 -3.11
CA ALA A 64 6.29 -4.93 -3.37
C ALA A 64 5.11 -4.75 -4.32
N VAL A 65 4.28 -3.73 -4.08
CA VAL A 65 3.15 -3.38 -4.96
C VAL A 65 3.66 -3.00 -6.35
N ALA A 66 4.69 -2.18 -6.45
CA ALA A 66 5.25 -1.78 -7.74
C ALA A 66 5.81 -2.97 -8.54
N LEU A 67 6.57 -3.86 -7.90
CA LEU A 67 7.13 -5.07 -8.52
C LEU A 67 6.04 -6.00 -9.05
N ALA A 68 4.94 -6.12 -8.32
CA ALA A 68 3.89 -7.08 -8.63
C ALA A 68 2.74 -6.45 -9.46
N GLY A 69 2.63 -5.12 -9.47
CA GLY A 69 1.66 -4.33 -10.21
C GLY A 69 2.21 -3.81 -11.54
N ILE A 70 2.09 -2.50 -11.76
CA ILE A 70 2.38 -1.83 -13.04
C ILE A 70 3.77 -1.17 -13.09
N GLY A 71 4.68 -1.50 -12.17
CA GLY A 71 6.04 -0.97 -12.10
C GLY A 71 6.18 0.27 -11.20
N PHE A 72 7.43 0.64 -10.90
CA PHE A 72 7.77 1.68 -9.92
C PHE A 72 7.35 3.10 -10.32
N GLU A 73 7.46 3.44 -11.61
CA GLU A 73 7.10 4.78 -12.10
C GLU A 73 5.60 4.97 -12.24
N ARG A 74 4.87 3.92 -12.62
CA ARG A 74 3.43 3.99 -12.87
C ARG A 74 2.59 3.75 -11.62
N THR A 75 3.15 3.11 -10.60
CA THR A 75 2.49 2.93 -9.30
C THR A 75 2.65 4.20 -8.49
N ARG A 76 1.54 4.80 -8.04
CA ARG A 76 1.54 5.97 -7.16
C ARG A 76 1.60 5.52 -5.71
N ALA A 77 2.24 6.32 -4.87
CA ALA A 77 2.30 6.10 -3.45
C ALA A 77 2.05 7.40 -2.68
N ARG A 78 1.34 7.27 -1.57
CA ARG A 78 1.06 8.37 -0.63
C ARG A 78 1.59 8.02 0.75
N VAL A 79 2.23 8.98 1.41
CA VAL A 79 2.60 8.88 2.83
C VAL A 79 1.72 9.83 3.61
N VAL A 80 0.93 9.30 4.54
CA VAL A 80 -0.12 10.04 5.25
C VAL A 80 0.11 9.98 6.75
N ALA A 81 0.15 11.14 7.39
CA ALA A 81 0.03 11.27 8.83
C ALA A 81 -1.46 11.34 9.20
N ASP A 82 -1.93 10.41 10.01
CA ASP A 82 -3.35 10.28 10.36
C ASP A 82 -3.50 10.42 11.89
N PRO A 83 -4.24 11.44 12.39
CA PRO A 83 -4.39 11.66 13.82
C PRO A 83 -5.31 10.61 14.48
N ALA A 84 -6.16 9.92 13.71
CA ALA A 84 -7.08 8.92 14.23
C ALA A 84 -6.43 7.52 14.36
N LEU A 85 -5.30 7.29 13.71
CA LEU A 85 -4.65 5.98 13.71
C LEU A 85 -3.78 5.76 14.95
N GLN A 86 -3.96 4.59 15.57
CA GLN A 86 -3.08 4.07 16.62
C GLN A 86 -2.05 3.06 16.09
N ALA A 87 -2.26 2.57 14.87
CA ALA A 87 -1.43 1.58 14.19
C ALA A 87 -1.12 2.02 12.76
N ASN A 88 -0.10 1.43 12.13
CA ASN A 88 0.19 1.73 10.73
C ASN A 88 -0.86 1.04 9.85
N ALA A 89 -1.22 1.67 8.74
CA ALA A 89 -2.11 1.10 7.75
C ALA A 89 -1.52 1.25 6.34
N ALA A 90 -1.68 0.21 5.52
CA ALA A 90 -1.39 0.24 4.10
C ALA A 90 -2.69 -0.01 3.33
N ILE A 91 -3.05 0.91 2.44
CA ILE A 91 -4.27 0.84 1.64
C ILE A 91 -3.88 0.78 0.16
N LEU A 92 -4.13 -0.34 -0.48
CA LEU A 92 -3.92 -0.52 -1.91
C LEU A 92 -5.24 -0.27 -2.65
N HIS A 93 -5.25 0.74 -3.50
CA HIS A 93 -6.32 1.01 -4.44
C HIS A 93 -5.87 0.63 -5.84
N VAL A 94 -6.70 -0.12 -6.55
CA VAL A 94 -6.45 -0.46 -7.95
C VAL A 94 -7.71 -0.25 -8.76
N ARG A 95 -7.55 0.34 -9.94
CA ARG A 95 -8.62 0.61 -10.89
C ARG A 95 -8.20 0.15 -12.27
N GLY A 96 -9.11 -0.53 -12.96
CA GLY A 96 -8.95 -0.93 -14.35
C GLY A 96 -10.30 -1.12 -15.02
N ALA A 97 -10.28 -1.55 -16.28
CA ALA A 97 -11.49 -1.69 -17.10
C ALA A 97 -12.53 -2.66 -16.50
N ALA A 98 -12.07 -3.68 -15.77
CA ALA A 98 -12.93 -4.68 -15.12
C ALA A 98 -13.50 -4.23 -13.76
N GLY A 99 -13.04 -3.10 -13.21
CA GLY A 99 -13.55 -2.55 -11.94
C GLY A 99 -12.48 -2.02 -10.99
N THR A 100 -12.86 -1.87 -9.72
CA THR A 100 -12.01 -1.30 -8.65
C THR A 100 -11.80 -2.28 -7.50
N LEU A 101 -10.59 -2.36 -6.99
CA LEU A 101 -10.22 -3.07 -5.77
C LEU A 101 -9.69 -2.08 -4.74
N THR A 102 -10.11 -2.24 -3.47
CA THR A 102 -9.42 -1.64 -2.32
C THR A 102 -9.06 -2.73 -1.31
N LEU A 103 -7.79 -2.78 -0.90
CA LEU A 103 -7.30 -3.64 0.18
C LEU A 103 -6.73 -2.77 1.29
N ARG A 104 -7.13 -3.02 2.53
CA ARG A 104 -6.61 -2.33 3.71
C ARG A 104 -5.94 -3.34 4.63
N LEU A 105 -4.67 -3.09 4.95
CA LEU A 105 -3.89 -3.87 5.91
C LEU A 105 -3.52 -2.96 7.06
N GLU A 106 -3.85 -3.35 8.28
CA GLU A 106 -3.43 -2.65 9.49
C GLU A 106 -2.43 -3.50 10.25
N ASN A 107 -1.37 -2.87 10.75
CA ASN A 107 -0.38 -3.56 11.56
C ASN A 107 0.03 -2.72 12.75
N ILE A 108 0.05 -3.36 13.92
CA ILE A 108 0.59 -2.76 15.14
C ILE A 108 2.10 -2.54 14.89
N PRO A 109 2.61 -1.30 15.02
CA PRO A 109 4.02 -1.02 14.90
C PRO A 109 4.77 -1.84 15.95
N SER A 110 5.57 -2.80 15.52
CA SER A 110 6.49 -3.51 16.41
C SER A 110 7.91 -3.07 16.06
N ALA A 111 8.81 -3.03 17.05
CA ALA A 111 10.23 -2.80 16.81
C ALA A 111 10.89 -3.96 16.01
N ASN A 112 10.14 -5.03 15.70
CA ASN A 112 10.62 -6.19 14.99
C ASN A 112 10.41 -6.02 13.48
N PRO A 113 11.51 -5.93 12.69
CA PRO A 113 11.45 -5.81 11.23
C PRO A 113 10.63 -6.92 10.55
N ARG A 114 10.50 -8.10 11.19
CA ARG A 114 9.73 -9.23 10.66
C ARG A 114 8.25 -8.92 10.45
N THR A 115 7.62 -8.09 11.28
CA THR A 115 6.19 -7.79 11.14
C THR A 115 5.91 -6.96 9.87
N SER A 116 6.79 -6.01 9.56
CA SER A 116 6.73 -5.24 8.30
C SER A 116 6.96 -6.12 7.07
N ALA A 117 7.87 -7.11 7.19
CA ALA A 117 8.13 -8.09 6.14
C ALA A 117 6.95 -9.03 5.90
N ILE A 118 6.18 -9.38 6.94
CA ILE A 118 4.93 -10.17 6.79
C ILE A 118 3.88 -9.39 6.00
N VAL A 119 3.71 -8.09 6.24
CA VAL A 119 2.77 -7.26 5.48
C VAL A 119 3.19 -7.16 4.01
N ALA A 120 4.46 -6.85 3.75
CA ALA A 120 4.98 -6.82 2.38
C ALA A 120 4.87 -8.20 1.69
N SER A 121 5.15 -9.29 2.42
CA SER A 121 5.03 -10.65 1.91
C SER A 121 3.58 -11.05 1.67
N SER A 122 2.62 -10.60 2.49
CA SER A 122 1.19 -10.84 2.31
C SER A 122 0.64 -10.08 1.11
N VAL A 123 1.08 -8.83 0.91
CA VAL A 123 0.76 -8.05 -0.29
C VAL A 123 1.37 -8.71 -1.53
N LEU A 124 2.65 -9.11 -1.50
CA LEU A 124 3.30 -9.84 -2.59
C LEU A 124 2.63 -11.18 -2.87
N ALA A 125 2.29 -11.96 -1.84
CA ALA A 125 1.63 -13.25 -1.99
C ALA A 125 0.23 -13.07 -2.56
N THR A 126 -0.49 -12.03 -2.15
CA THR A 126 -1.77 -11.64 -2.73
C THR A 126 -1.59 -11.31 -4.20
N ILE A 127 -0.68 -10.40 -4.59
CA ILE A 127 -0.46 -10.04 -6.00
C ILE A 127 0.10 -11.19 -6.84
N ARG A 128 0.91 -12.10 -6.27
CA ARG A 128 1.39 -13.30 -6.97
C ARG A 128 0.28 -14.32 -7.19
N ARG A 129 -0.57 -14.57 -6.19
CA ARG A 129 -1.78 -15.40 -6.36
C ARG A 129 -2.72 -14.80 -7.40
N LEU A 130 -2.76 -13.47 -7.49
CA LEU A 130 -3.49 -12.77 -8.52
C LEU A 130 -2.94 -13.02 -9.95
N ARG A 131 -1.63 -13.25 -10.12
CA ARG A 131 -1.04 -13.55 -11.44
C ARG A 131 -0.96 -15.04 -11.77
N ALA A 132 -1.36 -15.93 -10.87
CA ALA A 132 -1.36 -17.36 -11.13
C ALA A 132 -2.61 -17.72 -11.95
N PRO A 133 -2.51 -18.59 -12.98
CA PRO A 133 -3.70 -19.12 -13.64
C PRO A 133 -4.61 -19.74 -12.58
N LEU A 134 -5.89 -19.36 -12.61
CA LEU A 134 -6.88 -19.84 -11.64
C LEU A 134 -7.04 -21.36 -11.80
N VAL A 135 -6.51 -22.13 -10.86
CA VAL A 135 -6.78 -23.57 -10.76
C VAL A 135 -7.96 -23.73 -9.80
N VAL A 136 -9.12 -24.02 -10.36
CA VAL A 136 -10.27 -24.51 -9.58
C VAL A 136 -10.01 -25.99 -9.31
N PRO A 137 -9.81 -26.41 -8.05
CA PRO A 137 -9.71 -27.83 -7.74
C PRO A 137 -11.06 -28.48 -8.06
N GLY A 138 -11.04 -29.52 -8.89
CA GLY A 138 -12.19 -30.42 -9.09
C GLY A 138 -12.41 -31.34 -7.90
#